data_AF-A0A1H2YAB5-F1
#
_entry.id   AF-A0A1H2YAB5-F1
#
_cell.length_a   1.000
_cell.length_b   1.000
_cell.length_c   1.000
_cell.angle_alpha   90.00
_cell.angle_beta   90.00
_cell.angle_gamma   90.00
#
_symmetry.space_group_name_H-M   'P 1'
#
loop_
_entity.id
_entity.type
_entity.pdbx_description
1 polymer ?
#
loop_
_entity_poly.entity_id
_entity_poly.type
_entity_poly.pdbx_seq_one_letter_code
_entity_poly.pdbx_strand_id
1 'polypeptide(L)'
;MWVWWVLLRISAQQYLQSGPTALDSTFFDRRSASSYYRPRSGSNVRTLKVTTLTDRESLAVLVVHISAWWKHDTKTGLQVVRIPADDLLSVAADKAFHNWVTKYEFYALGVKPLILQRGSRPLTLGHNTLIRAKGYSQC
;
A
#
# COMPACT_ATOMS: atom_id res chain seq x y z
N MET A 1 -1.12 -9.65 17.62
CA MET A 1 -1.10 -8.57 16.61
C MET A 1 -2.43 -7.81 16.48
N TRP A 2 -3.57 -8.31 16.98
CA TRP A 2 -4.90 -7.69 16.77
C TRP A 2 -5.11 -6.34 17.47
N VAL A 3 -4.52 -6.14 18.66
CA VAL A 3 -4.65 -4.89 19.44
C VAL A 3 -4.25 -3.65 18.65
N TRP A 4 -3.10 -3.70 17.95
CA TRP A 4 -2.62 -2.58 17.15
C TRP A 4 -3.55 -2.25 15.98
N TRP A 5 -4.16 -3.26 15.37
CA TRP A 5 -5.16 -3.05 14.31
C TRP A 5 -6.40 -2.35 14.83
N VAL A 6 -6.89 -2.75 16.01
CA VAL A 6 -8.03 -2.10 16.65
C VAL A 6 -7.71 -0.65 16.99
N LEU A 7 -6.55 -0.39 17.59
CA LEU A 7 -6.10 0.96 17.91
C LEU A 7 -5.95 1.84 16.66
N LEU A 8 -5.35 1.31 15.59
CA LEU A 8 -5.19 2.02 14.33
C LEU A 8 -6.54 2.35 13.70
N ARG A 9 -7.47 1.39 13.69
CA ARG A 9 -8.82 1.60 13.15
C ARG A 9 -9.60 2.65 13.94
N ILE A 10 -9.54 2.59 15.28
CA ILE A 10 -10.19 3.58 16.14
C ILE A 10 -9.58 4.97 15.92
N SER A 11 -8.25 5.06 15.79
CA SER A 11 -7.58 6.33 15.49
C SER A 11 -7.95 6.87 14.11
N ALA A 12 -7.99 6.01 13.09
CA ALA A 12 -8.38 6.38 11.73
C ALA A 12 -9.84 6.86 11.64
N GLN A 13 -10.75 6.28 12.43
CA GLN A 13 -12.16 6.69 12.50
C GLN A 13 -12.37 8.09 13.09
N GLN A 14 -11.37 8.66 13.78
CA GLN A 14 -11.45 10.03 14.29
C GLN A 14 -11.27 11.08 13.18
N TYR A 15 -10.81 10.67 12.01
CA TYR A 15 -10.64 11.54 10.85
C TYR A 15 -11.79 11.31 9.87
N LEU A 16 -12.34 12.39 9.32
CA LEU A 16 -13.30 12.30 8.22
C LEU A 16 -12.57 11.73 7.00
N GLN A 17 -12.92 10.51 6.59
CA GLN A 17 -12.30 9.88 5.43
C GLN A 17 -12.64 10.66 4.17
N SER A 18 -11.61 11.07 3.43
CA SER A 18 -11.77 11.95 2.27
C SER A 18 -12.10 11.20 0.99
N GLY A 19 -11.82 9.89 0.95
CA GLY A 19 -12.10 8.97 -0.16
C GLY A 19 -10.87 8.60 -1.01
N PRO A 20 -9.99 9.55 -1.42
CA PRO A 20 -8.72 9.23 -2.05
C PRO A 20 -7.68 8.73 -1.05
N THR A 21 -7.11 7.56 -1.33
CA THR A 21 -6.05 6.97 -0.51
C THR A 21 -4.79 6.75 -1.32
N ALA A 22 -3.65 6.76 -0.63
CA ALA A 22 -2.34 6.43 -1.16
C ALA A 22 -1.88 5.09 -0.58
N LEU A 23 -1.33 4.24 -1.45
CA LEU A 23 -0.77 2.96 -1.08
C LEU A 23 0.71 2.95 -1.43
N ASP A 24 1.53 2.68 -0.42
CA ASP A 24 2.97 2.69 -0.54
C ASP A 24 3.59 1.54 0.26
N SER A 25 4.78 1.11 -0.18
CA SER A 25 5.58 0.08 0.49
C SER A 25 6.97 0.62 0.78
N THR A 26 7.40 0.52 2.03
CA THR A 26 8.77 0.78 2.44
C THR A 26 9.43 -0.44 3.07
N PHE A 27 10.75 -0.45 3.10
CA PHE A 27 11.55 -1.48 3.75
C PHE A 27 12.15 -0.93 5.04
N PHE A 28 11.97 -1.66 6.12
CA PHE A 28 12.59 -1.38 7.40
C PHE A 28 13.67 -2.42 7.68
N ASP A 29 14.93 -2.02 7.56
CA ASP A 29 16.07 -2.86 7.89
C ASP A 29 16.28 -2.91 9.40
N ARG A 30 16.30 -4.12 9.96
CA ARG A 30 16.70 -4.35 11.35
C ARG A 30 18.23 -4.45 11.43
N ARG A 31 18.94 -3.34 11.18
CA ARG A 31 20.34 -3.13 11.62
C ARG A 31 20.26 -2.30 12.90
N SER A 32 20.64 -2.74 14.10
CA SER A 32 21.86 -3.45 14.47
C SER A 32 21.62 -4.27 15.76
N ALA A 33 21.62 -5.59 15.66
CA ALA A 33 22.07 -6.39 16.79
C ALA A 33 23.60 -6.48 16.67
N SER A 34 24.35 -6.20 17.74
CA SER A 34 25.81 -6.32 17.71
C SER A 34 26.23 -7.72 17.22
N SER A 35 27.42 -7.84 16.64
CA SER A 35 27.99 -9.13 16.22
C SER A 35 27.94 -10.19 17.34
N TYR A 36 27.97 -9.74 18.60
CA TYR A 36 27.84 -10.56 19.80
C TYR A 36 26.43 -11.16 20.02
N TYR A 37 25.37 -10.42 19.72
CA TYR A 37 23.97 -10.87 19.91
C TYR A 37 23.37 -11.54 18.66
N ARG A 38 23.95 -11.30 17.47
CA ARG A 38 23.45 -11.82 16.19
C ARG A 38 23.33 -13.35 16.12
N PRO A 39 24.28 -14.16 16.65
CA PRO A 39 24.18 -15.62 16.61
C PRO A 39 23.23 -16.19 17.67
N ARG A 40 23.01 -15.45 18.77
CA ARG A 40 22.25 -15.90 19.94
C ARG A 40 20.75 -15.64 19.85
N SER A 41 20.31 -14.72 19.00
CA SER A 41 18.90 -14.37 18.85
C SER A 41 18.11 -15.35 17.97
N GLY A 42 18.77 -16.31 17.30
CA GLY A 42 18.12 -17.32 16.44
C GLY A 42 17.23 -16.75 15.33
N SER A 43 17.31 -15.44 15.06
CA SER A 43 16.32 -14.71 14.27
C SER A 43 16.85 -14.45 12.86
N ASN A 44 16.20 -15.03 11.85
CA ASN A 44 16.60 -14.94 10.43
C ASN A 44 16.03 -13.73 9.68
N VAL A 45 15.15 -12.94 10.30
CA VAL A 45 14.47 -11.82 9.62
C VAL A 45 15.31 -10.54 9.71
N ARG A 46 15.92 -10.15 8.58
CA ARG A 46 16.80 -8.97 8.48
C ARG A 46 16.07 -7.69 8.05
N THR A 47 15.04 -7.82 7.23
CA THR A 47 14.33 -6.70 6.61
C THR A 47 12.83 -6.96 6.68
N LEU A 48 12.08 -5.98 7.17
CA LEU A 48 10.63 -5.99 7.15
C LEU A 48 10.14 -5.15 5.97
N LYS A 49 9.15 -5.64 5.25
CA LYS A 49 8.41 -4.83 4.30
C LYS A 49 7.16 -4.31 4.99
N VAL A 50 6.95 -3.01 4.94
CA VAL A 50 5.82 -2.32 5.54
C VAL A 50 5.03 -1.68 4.41
N THR A 51 3.79 -2.07 4.24
CA THR A 51 2.87 -1.47 3.27
C THR A 51 1.81 -0.70 4.03
N THR A 52 1.60 0.56 3.67
CA THR A 52 0.63 1.44 4.32
C THR A 52 -0.45 1.86 3.34
N LEU A 53 -1.67 1.95 3.84
CA LEU A 53 -2.76 2.69 3.19
C LEU A 53 -3.01 3.97 3.98
N THR A 54 -2.91 5.10 3.31
CA THR A 54 -2.97 6.42 3.94
C THR A 54 -4.05 7.24 3.26
N ASP A 55 -4.89 7.94 4.02
CA ASP A 55 -5.81 8.93 3.48
C ASP A 55 -5.02 10.15 2.97
N ARG A 56 -5.33 10.63 1.76
CA ARG A 56 -4.52 11.66 1.10
C ARG A 56 -4.68 13.04 1.74
N GLU A 57 -5.88 13.36 2.23
CA GLU A 57 -6.19 14.70 2.76
C GLU A 57 -5.77 14.84 4.22
N SER A 58 -6.15 13.90 5.07
CA SER A 58 -5.82 13.90 6.50
C SER A 58 -4.43 13.36 6.81
N LEU A 59 -3.78 12.68 5.85
CA LEU A 59 -2.53 11.92 6.04
C LEU A 59 -2.65 10.81 7.10
N ALA A 60 -3.86 10.44 7.50
CA ALA A 60 -4.09 9.39 8.47
C ALA A 60 -3.73 8.02 7.88
N VAL A 61 -2.95 7.23 8.62
CA VAL A 61 -2.64 5.85 8.25
C VAL A 61 -3.84 4.97 8.61
N LEU A 62 -4.55 4.50 7.59
CA LEU A 62 -5.74 3.68 7.75
C LEU A 62 -5.39 2.21 8.02
N VAL A 63 -4.34 1.73 7.37
CA VAL A 63 -3.92 0.33 7.43
C VAL A 63 -2.40 0.22 7.37
N VAL A 64 -1.83 -0.65 8.21
CA VAL A 64 -0.42 -1.06 8.14
C VAL A 64 -0.32 -2.57 8.02
N HIS A 65 0.31 -3.06 6.96
CA HIS A 65 0.65 -4.46 6.80
C HIS A 65 2.17 -4.65 6.87
N ILE A 66 2.64 -5.49 7.80
CA ILE A 66 4.06 -5.76 8.01
C ILE A 66 4.33 -7.22 7.65
N SER A 67 5.31 -7.45 6.78
CA SER A 67 5.76 -8.80 6.43
C SER A 67 7.27 -8.95 6.50
N ALA A 68 7.72 -10.02 7.15
CA ALA A 68 9.10 -10.49 7.15
C ALA A 68 9.49 -11.22 5.84
N TRP A 69 8.51 -11.62 5.05
CA TRP A 69 8.67 -12.36 3.80
C TRP A 69 8.45 -11.42 2.62
N TRP A 70 9.32 -11.48 1.62
CA TRP A 70 9.32 -10.55 0.50
C TRP A 70 8.25 -10.93 -0.53
N LYS A 71 6.99 -10.64 -0.21
CA LYS A 71 5.89 -10.76 -1.17
C LYS A 71 5.94 -9.60 -2.16
N HIS A 72 5.58 -9.90 -3.41
CA HIS A 72 5.43 -8.89 -4.47
C HIS A 72 4.39 -7.84 -4.05
N ASP A 73 4.69 -6.56 -4.28
CA ASP A 73 3.87 -5.42 -3.86
C ASP A 73 2.40 -5.55 -4.22
N THR A 74 2.12 -6.03 -5.44
CA THR A 74 0.75 -6.25 -5.92
C THR A 74 -0.08 -7.18 -5.03
N LYS A 75 0.52 -8.23 -4.47
CA LYS A 75 -0.18 -9.18 -3.58
C LYS A 75 -0.43 -8.55 -2.20
N THR A 76 0.53 -7.79 -1.71
CA THR A 76 0.42 -7.12 -0.41
C THR A 76 -0.58 -5.96 -0.46
N GLY A 77 -0.53 -5.14 -1.53
CA GLY A 77 -1.44 -4.01 -1.71
C GLY A 77 -2.91 -4.44 -1.75
N LEU A 78 -3.22 -5.57 -2.38
CA LEU A 78 -4.57 -6.12 -2.37
C LEU A 78 -5.07 -6.47 -0.96
N GLN A 79 -4.23 -7.10 -0.14
CA GLN A 79 -4.60 -7.46 1.23
C GLN A 79 -4.88 -6.22 2.08
N VAL A 80 -4.12 -5.16 1.84
CA VAL A 80 -4.26 -3.87 2.52
C VAL A 80 -5.56 -3.16 2.11
N VAL A 81 -5.88 -3.11 0.81
CA VAL A 81 -7.08 -2.42 0.29
C VAL A 81 -8.38 -3.13 0.64
N ARG A 82 -8.37 -4.47 0.76
CA ARG A 82 -9.58 -5.24 1.11
C ARG A 82 -10.13 -4.95 2.51
N ILE A 83 -9.30 -4.43 3.42
CA ILE A 83 -9.67 -4.28 4.83
C ILE A 83 -10.62 -3.09 5.06
N PRO A 84 -10.40 -1.91 4.46
CA PRO A 84 -11.32 -0.77 4.58
C PRO A 84 -12.15 -0.52 3.31
N ALA A 85 -12.28 -1.50 2.40
CA ALA A 85 -12.79 -1.29 1.03
C ALA A 85 -14.14 -0.57 0.94
N ASP A 86 -15.03 -0.73 1.94
CA ASP A 86 -16.40 -0.18 1.92
C ASP A 86 -16.43 1.36 1.83
N ASP A 87 -15.40 2.05 2.31
CA ASP A 87 -15.32 3.52 2.33
C ASP A 87 -14.31 4.09 1.30
N LEU A 88 -13.60 3.23 0.56
CA LEU A 88 -12.55 3.65 -0.37
C LEU A 88 -13.09 4.00 -1.75
N LEU A 89 -12.95 5.26 -2.17
CA LEU A 89 -13.31 5.68 -3.52
C LEU A 89 -12.20 5.39 -4.54
N SER A 90 -10.94 5.64 -4.16
CA SER A 90 -9.80 5.44 -5.04
C SER A 90 -8.51 5.17 -4.30
N VAL A 91 -7.61 4.43 -4.96
CA VAL A 91 -6.27 4.09 -4.44
C VAL A 91 -5.23 4.52 -5.46
N ALA A 92 -4.42 5.50 -5.08
CA ALA A 92 -3.21 5.91 -5.76
C ALA A 92 -2.03 5.07 -5.28
N ALA A 93 -1.27 4.49 -6.19
CA ALA A 93 -0.07 3.75 -5.83
C ALA A 93 0.98 3.89 -6.94
N ASP A 94 2.23 3.57 -6.61
CA ASP A 94 3.32 3.60 -7.57
C ASP A 94 3.19 2.51 -8.66
N LYS A 95 4.11 2.52 -9.62
CA LYS A 95 4.16 1.50 -10.69
C LYS A 95 4.57 0.11 -10.18
N ALA A 96 5.12 -0.03 -8.98
CA ALA A 96 5.46 -1.32 -8.39
C ALA A 96 4.18 -2.14 -8.09
N PHE A 97 3.08 -1.47 -7.75
CA PHE A 97 1.76 -2.09 -7.57
C PHE A 97 0.99 -2.38 -8.87
N HIS A 98 1.55 -2.07 -10.04
CA HIS A 98 0.88 -2.35 -11.31
C HIS A 98 0.89 -3.85 -11.66
N ASN A 99 -0.28 -4.47 -11.57
CA ASN A 99 -0.60 -5.77 -12.18
C ASN A 99 -2.07 -5.76 -12.64
N TRP A 100 -2.33 -6.27 -13.84
CA TRP A 100 -3.68 -6.36 -14.41
C TRP A 100 -4.65 -7.10 -13.50
N VAL A 101 -4.22 -8.21 -12.89
CA VAL A 101 -5.06 -9.00 -11.95
C VAL A 101 -5.49 -8.13 -10.76
N THR A 102 -4.53 -7.47 -10.12
CA THR A 102 -4.77 -6.58 -8.98
C THR A 102 -5.68 -5.41 -9.35
N LYS A 103 -5.55 -4.89 -10.57
CA LYS A 103 -6.39 -3.79 -11.05
C LYS A 103 -7.85 -4.20 -11.19
N TYR A 104 -8.13 -5.39 -11.74
CA TYR A 104 -9.49 -5.94 -11.82
C TYR A 104 -10.09 -6.18 -10.44
N GLU A 105 -9.29 -6.69 -9.50
CA GLU A 105 -9.76 -6.89 -8.12
C GLU A 105 -10.10 -5.58 -7.43
N PHE A 106 -9.37 -4.48 -7.66
CA PHE A 106 -9.74 -3.17 -7.11
C PHE A 106 -11.09 -2.71 -7.65
N TYR A 107 -11.32 -2.84 -8.96
CA TYR A 107 -12.62 -2.53 -9.54
C TYR A 107 -13.74 -3.41 -8.98
N ALA A 108 -13.48 -4.69 -8.71
CA ALA A 108 -14.46 -5.60 -8.09
C ALA A 108 -14.80 -5.20 -6.65
N LEU A 109 -13.90 -4.52 -5.96
CA LEU A 109 -14.13 -3.93 -4.64
C LEU A 109 -14.80 -2.54 -4.71
N GLY A 110 -15.16 -2.04 -5.90
CA GLY A 110 -15.68 -0.68 -6.07
C GLY A 110 -14.61 0.41 -5.97
N VAL A 111 -13.34 0.03 -5.80
CA VAL A 111 -12.22 0.95 -5.59
C VAL A 111 -11.57 1.30 -6.92
N LYS A 112 -11.36 2.59 -7.19
CA LYS A 112 -10.74 3.04 -8.44
C LYS A 112 -9.20 3.05 -8.35
N PRO A 113 -8.46 2.18 -9.07
CA PRO A 113 -7.00 2.22 -9.13
C PRO A 113 -6.50 3.44 -9.92
N LEU A 114 -5.70 4.27 -9.27
CA LEU A 114 -4.90 5.33 -9.87
C LEU A 114 -3.42 4.91 -9.90
N ILE A 115 -3.13 3.85 -10.68
CA ILE A 115 -1.80 3.24 -10.78
C ILE A 115 -1.35 3.28 -12.24
N LEU A 116 -0.23 3.95 -12.49
CA LEU A 116 0.32 4.04 -13.85
C LEU A 116 0.74 2.67 -14.38
N GLN A 117 0.41 2.42 -15.64
CA GLN A 117 0.81 1.22 -16.36
C GLN A 117 2.29 1.30 -16.76
N ARG A 118 2.96 0.14 -16.77
CA ARG A 118 4.34 0.00 -17.24
C ARG A 118 4.37 -0.12 -18.78
N GLY A 119 5.41 0.45 -19.40
CA GLY A 119 5.64 0.41 -20.84
C GLY A 119 5.36 1.74 -21.55
N SER A 120 5.61 1.75 -22.85
CA SER A 120 5.57 2.95 -23.73
C SER A 120 4.62 2.82 -24.92
N ARG A 121 3.80 1.76 -24.97
CA ARG A 121 2.83 1.58 -26.06
C ARG A 121 1.82 2.73 -26.09
N PRO A 122 1.31 3.15 -27.26
CA PRO A 122 0.34 4.26 -27.36
C PRO A 122 -0.88 4.10 -26.44
N LEU A 123 -1.44 2.89 -26.35
CA LEU A 123 -2.55 2.56 -25.45
C LEU A 123 -2.19 2.73 -23.96
N THR A 124 -0.96 2.39 -23.58
CA THR A 124 -0.44 2.55 -22.23
C THR A 124 -0.26 4.03 -21.89
N LEU A 125 0.28 4.82 -22.83
CA LEU A 125 0.41 6.26 -22.67
C LEU A 125 -0.97 6.92 -22.52
N GLY A 126 -1.94 6.58 -23.37
CA GLY A 126 -3.32 7.06 -23.26
C GLY A 126 -3.95 6.75 -21.91
N HIS A 127 -3.85 5.51 -21.42
CA HIS A 127 -4.32 5.17 -20.07
C HIS A 127 -3.64 5.98 -18.97
N ASN A 128 -2.32 6.16 -19.07
CA ASN A 128 -1.57 6.93 -18.09
C ASN A 128 -1.96 8.41 -18.09
N THR A 129 -2.27 9.00 -19.26
CA THR A 129 -2.79 10.38 -19.34
C THR A 129 -4.15 10.52 -18.65
N LEU A 130 -5.05 9.56 -18.81
CA LEU A 130 -6.35 9.54 -18.13
C LEU A 130 -6.22 9.40 -16.60
N ILE A 131 -5.23 8.64 -16.12
CA ILE A 131 -4.95 8.50 -14.69
C ILE A 131 -4.41 9.81 -14.11
N ARG A 132 -3.51 10.49 -14.83
CA ARG A 132 -2.99 11.80 -14.43
C ARG A 132 -4.08 12.87 -14.37
N ALA A 133 -4.97 12.89 -15.36
CA ALA A 133 -6.11 13.81 -15.38
C ALA A 133 -7.08 13.62 -14.20
N LYS A 134 -7.08 12.43 -13.57
CA LYS A 134 -7.88 12.11 -12.38
C LYS A 134 -7.19 12.51 -11.07
N GLY A 135 -6.15 13.33 -11.12
CA GLY A 135 -5.47 13.87 -9.93
C GLY A 135 -4.31 13.02 -9.40
N TYR A 136 -3.85 12.02 -10.18
CA TYR A 136 -2.62 11.30 -9.84
C TYR A 136 -1.39 12.09 -10.31
N SER A 137 -0.64 12.63 -9.35
CA SER A 137 0.67 13.22 -9.54
C SER A 137 1.69 12.36 -8.80
N GLN A 138 2.57 11.68 -9.54
CA GLN A 138 3.76 11.08 -8.97
C GLN A 138 4.82 12.17 -8.96
N CYS A 139 5.22 12.63 -7.78
CA CYS A 139 6.41 13.46 -7.61
C CYS A 139 7.66 12.63 -7.91
#